data_AF-A0AAF0KX10-F1
#
_entry.id   AF-A0AAF0KX10-F1
#
_cell.length_a   1.000
_cell.length_b   1.000
_cell.length_c   1.000
_cell.angle_alpha   90.00
_cell.angle_beta   90.00
_cell.angle_gamma   90.00
#
_symmetry.space_group_name_H-M   'P 1'
#
loop_
_entity.id
_entity.type
_entity.pdbx_description
1 polymer ?
#
loop_
_entity_poly.entity_id
_entity_poly.type
_entity_poly.pdbx_seq_one_letter_code
_entity_poly.pdbx_strand_id
1 'polypeptide(L)'
;MNLNEIKASLISLSESERREVLAPLALSAQVVEEAIKAEEQDTRLVFSPLTVETLPQLLVSELKRQNITYEEMAIQIGVSLSTFKRLIAKPSSAKAINLYALLKELGIKVWLEK
;
A
#
# COMPACT_ATOMS: atom_id res chain seq x y z
N MET A 1 4.48 -8.97 25.15
CA MET A 1 3.50 -7.87 25.16
C MET A 1 2.80 -7.84 23.80
N ASN A 2 1.55 -8.27 23.74
CA ASN A 2 0.75 -8.36 22.52
C ASN A 2 -0.17 -7.13 22.37
N LEU A 3 -0.78 -6.98 21.20
CA LEU A 3 -1.63 -5.81 20.90
C LEU A 3 -2.86 -5.70 21.83
N ASN A 4 -3.36 -6.81 22.35
CA ASN A 4 -4.48 -6.84 23.28
C ASN A 4 -4.05 -6.41 24.69
N GLU A 5 -2.83 -6.76 25.12
CA GLU A 5 -2.24 -6.31 26.38
C GLU A 5 -1.99 -4.80 26.36
N ILE A 6 -1.50 -4.27 25.24
CA ILE A 6 -1.31 -2.81 25.05
C ILE A 6 -2.65 -2.07 25.11
N LYS A 7 -3.69 -2.60 24.45
CA LYS A 7 -5.04 -2.01 24.48
C LYS A 7 -5.64 -2.02 25.89
N ALA A 8 -5.49 -3.12 26.61
CA ALA A 8 -5.99 -3.24 27.99
C ALA A 8 -5.32 -2.20 28.91
N SER A 9 -4.00 -2.03 28.79
CA SER A 9 -3.25 -1.03 29.56
C SER A 9 -3.62 0.42 29.21
N LEU A 10 -3.93 0.72 27.95
CA LEU A 10 -4.41 2.05 27.54
C LEU A 10 -5.81 2.36 28.09
N ILE A 11 -6.69 1.35 28.12
CA ILE A 11 -8.05 1.49 28.65
C ILE A 11 -8.07 1.57 30.18
N SER A 12 -7.04 1.07 30.88
CA SER A 12 -6.94 1.21 32.33
C SER A 12 -6.47 2.59 32.80
N LEU A 13 -5.93 3.43 31.92
CA LEU A 13 -5.46 4.79 32.25
C LEU A 13 -6.62 5.80 32.31
N SER A 14 -6.47 6.84 33.13
CA SER A 14 -7.39 7.97 33.19
C SER A 14 -7.32 8.83 31.91
N GLU A 15 -8.35 9.63 31.63
CA GLU A 15 -8.38 10.44 30.40
C GLU A 15 -7.20 11.43 30.29
N SER A 16 -6.75 11.98 31.41
CA SER A 16 -5.60 12.90 31.44
C SER A 16 -4.29 12.17 31.09
N GLU A 17 -4.08 10.98 31.64
CA GLU A 17 -2.89 10.15 31.36
C GLU A 17 -2.90 9.65 29.92
N ARG A 18 -4.06 9.26 29.39
CA ARG A 18 -4.19 8.90 27.97
C ARG A 18 -3.83 10.08 27.07
N ARG A 19 -4.28 11.29 27.40
CA ARG A 19 -3.94 12.50 26.62
C ARG A 19 -2.46 12.79 26.65
N GLU A 20 -1.79 12.64 27.78
CA GLU A 20 -0.35 12.85 27.91
C GLU A 20 0.45 11.79 27.12
N VAL A 21 0.07 10.52 27.20
CA VAL A 21 0.71 9.42 26.47
C VAL A 21 0.47 9.51 24.95
N LEU A 22 -0.68 10.04 24.53
CA LEU A 22 -1.04 10.20 23.12
C LEU A 22 -0.61 11.56 22.53
N ALA A 23 -0.24 12.56 23.35
CA ALA A 23 0.19 13.88 22.88
C ALA A 23 1.41 13.85 21.92
N PRO A 24 2.45 13.02 22.15
CA PRO A 24 3.56 12.87 21.20
C PRO A 24 3.12 12.28 19.85
N LEU A 25 2.11 11.40 19.86
CA LEU A 25 1.53 10.80 18.65
C LEU A 25 0.66 11.81 17.89
N ALA A 26 -0.04 12.69 18.61
CA ALA A 26 -0.80 13.79 18.02
C ALA A 26 0.11 14.86 17.39
N LEU A 27 1.27 15.16 18.00
CA LEU A 27 2.29 16.02 17.39
C LEU A 27 2.86 15.41 16.11
N SER A 28 3.11 14.09 16.13
CA SER A 28 3.53 13.33 14.94
C SER A 28 2.45 13.36 13.85
N ALA A 29 1.17 13.30 14.23
CA ALA A 29 0.04 13.38 13.31
C ALA A 29 -0.13 14.78 12.70
N GLN A 30 0.16 15.85 13.45
CA GLN A 30 0.10 17.23 12.93
C GLN A 30 1.21 17.53 11.94
N VAL A 31 2.43 17.01 12.15
CA VAL A 31 3.51 17.06 11.15
C VAL A 31 3.15 16.29 9.89
N VAL A 32 2.39 15.21 10.03
CA VAL A 32 1.81 14.47 8.90
C VAL A 32 0.68 15.28 8.24
N GLU A 33 -0.21 15.94 9.00
CA GLU A 33 -1.31 16.75 8.47
C GLU A 33 -0.86 18.04 7.75
N GLU A 34 0.19 18.71 8.20
CA GLU A 34 0.75 19.88 7.51
C GLU A 34 1.54 19.50 6.26
N ALA A 35 2.16 18.31 6.22
CA ALA A 35 2.70 17.75 4.98
C ALA A 35 1.58 17.32 4.00
N ILE A 36 0.43 16.85 4.52
CA ILE A 36 -0.73 16.44 3.71
C ILE A 36 -1.44 17.64 3.05
N LYS A 37 -1.43 18.84 3.67
CA LYS A 37 -2.11 20.02 3.08
C LYS A 37 -1.39 20.65 1.88
N ALA A 38 -0.12 20.34 1.64
CA ALA A 38 0.59 20.75 0.42
C ALA A 38 0.40 19.77 -0.74
N GLU A 39 -0.19 18.59 -0.50
CA GLU A 39 -0.37 17.52 -1.49
C GLU A 39 -1.86 17.17 -1.71
N GLU A 40 -2.75 18.18 -1.69
CA GLU A 40 -4.09 18.03 -2.28
C GLU A 40 -3.98 17.90 -3.81
N GLN A 41 -3.54 16.72 -4.30
CA GLN A 41 -4.00 16.06 -5.53
C GLN A 41 -3.26 14.75 -5.84
N ASP A 42 -2.91 13.93 -4.84
CA ASP A 42 -2.30 12.66 -5.16
C ASP A 42 -2.66 11.47 -4.27
N THR A 43 -3.75 10.78 -4.64
CA THR A 43 -4.16 9.50 -4.09
C THR A 43 -3.25 8.35 -4.55
N ARG A 44 -1.92 8.48 -4.44
CA ARG A 44 -0.97 7.43 -4.86
C ARG A 44 -0.59 6.53 -3.67
N LEU A 45 -0.92 5.24 -3.80
CA LEU A 45 -0.64 4.20 -2.82
C LEU A 45 0.87 4.00 -2.66
N VAL A 46 1.40 4.29 -1.47
CA VAL A 46 2.80 4.02 -1.10
C VAL A 46 2.94 2.53 -0.74
N PHE A 47 3.86 1.84 -1.41
CA PHE A 47 4.07 0.40 -1.22
C PHE A 47 4.87 0.10 0.07
N SER A 48 4.19 -0.34 1.12
CA SER A 48 4.81 -0.72 2.41
C SER A 48 5.27 -2.20 2.41
N PRO A 49 6.35 -2.57 3.14
CA PRO A 49 6.90 -3.95 3.18
C PRO A 49 5.94 -5.05 3.65
N LEU A 50 4.84 -4.67 4.31
CA LEU A 50 3.83 -5.57 4.89
C LEU A 50 2.81 -6.12 3.87
N THR A 51 3.02 -5.91 2.56
CA THR A 51 1.98 -6.11 1.53
C THR A 51 2.21 -7.28 0.57
N VAL A 52 3.24 -8.11 0.74
CA VAL A 52 3.53 -9.18 -0.25
C VAL A 52 2.40 -10.22 -0.35
N GLU A 53 1.75 -10.55 0.78
CA GLU A 53 0.61 -11.49 0.80
C GLU A 53 -0.69 -10.87 0.25
N THR A 54 -0.87 -9.56 0.43
CA THR A 54 -2.05 -8.82 -0.04
C THR A 54 -1.88 -8.24 -1.45
N LEU A 55 -0.66 -8.29 -2.00
CA LEU A 55 -0.31 -7.78 -3.32
C LEU A 55 -1.20 -8.32 -4.44
N PRO A 56 -1.53 -9.63 -4.53
CA PRO A 56 -2.46 -10.11 -5.56
C PRO A 56 -3.82 -9.39 -5.50
N GLN A 57 -4.35 -9.18 -4.29
CA GLN A 57 -5.65 -8.56 -4.07
C GLN A 57 -5.60 -7.07 -4.41
N LEU A 58 -4.50 -6.41 -4.06
CA LEU A 58 -4.24 -5.01 -4.43
C LEU A 58 -4.21 -4.83 -5.94
N LEU A 59 -3.42 -5.63 -6.67
CA LEU A 59 -3.32 -5.55 -8.13
C LEU A 59 -4.68 -5.76 -8.81
N VAL A 60 -5.46 -6.75 -8.35
CA VAL A 60 -6.81 -7.00 -8.88
C VAL A 60 -7.75 -5.85 -8.59
N SER A 61 -7.67 -5.25 -7.40
CA SER A 61 -8.53 -4.13 -7.00
C SER A 61 -8.21 -2.89 -7.84
N GLU A 62 -6.93 -2.62 -8.10
CA GLU A 62 -6.50 -1.50 -8.94
C GLU A 62 -6.91 -1.67 -10.40
N LEU A 63 -6.77 -2.86 -10.97
CA LEU A 63 -7.25 -3.15 -12.33
C LEU A 63 -8.77 -2.93 -12.44
N LYS A 64 -9.53 -3.39 -11.45
CA LYS A 64 -10.99 -3.19 -11.39
C LYS A 64 -11.35 -1.72 -11.25
N ARG A 65 -10.65 -0.97 -10.37
CA ARG A 65 -10.85 0.46 -10.15
C ARG A 65 -10.62 1.27 -11.43
N GLN A 66 -9.63 0.88 -12.23
CA GLN A 66 -9.29 1.53 -13.50
C GLN A 66 -10.09 0.99 -14.70
N ASN A 67 -10.93 -0.03 -14.49
CA ASN A 67 -11.71 -0.71 -15.53
C ASN A 67 -10.82 -1.25 -16.68
N ILE A 68 -9.68 -1.85 -16.33
CA ILE A 68 -8.73 -2.44 -17.29
C ILE A 68 -8.82 -3.96 -17.24
N THR A 69 -8.96 -4.59 -18.40
CA THR A 69 -8.96 -6.05 -18.53
C THR A 69 -7.55 -6.63 -18.43
N TYR A 70 -7.44 -7.94 -18.18
CA TYR A 70 -6.14 -8.60 -18.10
C TYR A 70 -5.42 -8.61 -19.45
N GLU A 71 -6.18 -8.70 -20.54
CA GLU A 71 -5.70 -8.66 -21.92
C GLU A 71 -5.07 -7.29 -22.23
N GLU A 72 -5.77 -6.20 -21.92
CA GLU A 72 -5.28 -4.83 -22.15
C GLU A 72 -4.00 -4.56 -21.36
N MET A 73 -3.99 -4.86 -20.05
CA MET A 73 -2.80 -4.63 -19.23
C MET A 73 -1.63 -5.52 -19.66
N ALA A 74 -1.89 -6.77 -20.06
CA ALA A 74 -0.84 -7.66 -20.58
C ALA A 74 -0.16 -7.07 -21.83
N ILE A 75 -0.94 -6.50 -22.75
CA ILE A 75 -0.42 -5.80 -23.93
C ILE A 75 0.40 -4.58 -23.51
N GLN A 76 -0.13 -3.77 -22.57
CA GLN A 76 0.51 -2.53 -22.10
C GLN A 76 1.88 -2.77 -21.47
N ILE A 77 2.03 -3.83 -20.66
CA ILE A 77 3.33 -4.19 -20.06
C ILE A 77 4.18 -5.12 -20.95
N GLY A 78 3.74 -5.43 -22.17
CA GLY A 78 4.50 -6.21 -23.15
C GLY A 78 4.68 -7.70 -22.81
N VAL A 79 3.68 -8.33 -22.19
CA VAL A 79 3.73 -9.77 -21.85
C VAL A 79 2.53 -10.54 -22.42
N SER A 80 2.65 -11.87 -22.53
CA SER A 80 1.50 -12.71 -22.90
C SER A 80 0.44 -12.73 -21.79
N LEU A 81 -0.84 -12.90 -22.17
CA LEU A 81 -1.95 -13.05 -21.22
C LEU A 81 -1.70 -14.16 -20.18
N SER A 82 -1.11 -15.29 -20.60
CA SER A 82 -0.76 -16.39 -19.68
C SER A 82 0.32 -15.99 -18.67
N THR A 83 1.28 -15.16 -19.09
CA THR A 83 2.30 -14.61 -18.20
C THR A 83 1.70 -13.61 -17.23
N PHE A 84 0.81 -12.75 -17.70
CA PHE A 84 0.08 -11.80 -16.86
C PHE A 84 -0.76 -12.51 -15.79
N LYS A 85 -1.54 -13.53 -16.16
CA LYS A 85 -2.34 -14.32 -15.19
C LYS A 85 -1.48 -14.95 -14.10
N ARG A 86 -0.30 -15.49 -14.46
CA ARG A 86 0.66 -16.02 -13.47
C ARG A 86 1.25 -14.92 -12.58
N LEU A 87 1.58 -13.76 -13.16
CA LEU A 87 2.07 -12.59 -12.43
C LEU A 87 1.05 -12.14 -11.37
N ILE A 88 -0.24 -12.02 -11.72
CA ILE A 88 -1.30 -11.64 -10.77
C ILE A 88 -1.50 -12.72 -9.69
N ALA A 89 -1.48 -13.99 -10.07
CA ALA A 89 -1.72 -15.09 -9.13
C ALA A 89 -0.57 -15.25 -8.10
N LYS A 90 0.69 -15.02 -8.52
CA LYS A 90 1.86 -15.14 -7.62
C LYS A 90 2.93 -14.09 -7.93
N PRO A 91 2.69 -12.81 -7.57
CA PRO A 91 3.57 -11.69 -7.90
C PRO A 91 4.98 -11.85 -7.36
N SER A 92 5.14 -12.46 -6.17
CA SER A 92 6.43 -12.72 -5.52
C SER A 92 7.35 -13.66 -6.30
N SER A 93 6.80 -14.49 -7.19
CA SER A 93 7.56 -15.43 -8.04
C SER A 93 7.78 -14.90 -9.46
N ALA A 94 7.22 -13.75 -9.79
CA ALA A 94 7.32 -13.20 -11.12
C ALA A 94 8.67 -12.52 -11.36
N LYS A 95 9.04 -12.36 -12.63
CA LYS A 95 10.21 -11.56 -12.99
C LYS A 95 10.03 -10.14 -12.47
N ALA A 96 11.01 -9.64 -11.72
CA ALA A 96 10.97 -8.31 -11.13
C ALA A 96 10.65 -7.21 -12.15
N ILE A 97 11.17 -7.31 -13.37
CA ILE A 97 10.89 -6.37 -14.46
C ILE A 97 9.41 -6.32 -14.85
N ASN A 98 8.72 -7.46 -14.89
CA ASN A 98 7.29 -7.52 -15.24
C ASN A 98 6.43 -6.98 -14.10
N LEU A 99 6.80 -7.29 -12.86
CA LEU A 99 6.11 -6.76 -11.68
C LEU A 99 6.31 -5.24 -11.57
N TYR A 100 7.53 -4.76 -11.76
CA TYR A 100 7.84 -3.33 -11.76
C TYR A 100 7.06 -2.58 -12.85
N ALA A 101 7.04 -3.10 -14.08
CA ALA A 101 6.26 -2.51 -15.17
C ALA A 101 4.77 -2.42 -14.80
N LEU A 102 4.19 -3.50 -14.27
CA LEU A 102 2.79 -3.50 -13.81
C LEU A 102 2.53 -2.47 -12.70
N LEU A 103 3.39 -2.42 -11.67
CA LEU A 103 3.23 -1.47 -10.58
C LEU A 103 3.32 -0.03 -11.07
N LYS A 104 4.23 0.25 -12.01
CA LYS A 104 4.37 1.55 -12.65
C LYS A 104 3.10 1.94 -13.43
N GLU A 105 2.56 1.05 -14.26
CA GLU A 105 1.33 1.31 -15.03
C GLU A 105 0.11 1.52 -14.12
N LEU A 106 0.07 0.84 -12.96
CA LEU A 106 -1.00 1.04 -11.97
C LEU A 106 -0.81 2.29 -11.11
N GLY A 107 0.26 3.07 -11.31
CA GLY A 107 0.56 4.27 -10.52
C GLY A 107 1.02 3.98 -9.09
N ILE A 108 1.45 2.75 -8.81
CA ILE A 108 1.94 2.31 -7.51
C ILE A 108 3.43 2.68 -7.42
N LYS A 109 3.76 3.67 -6.59
CA LYS A 109 5.15 4.06 -6.34
C LYS A 109 5.86 2.95 -5.59
N VAL A 110 6.82 2.33 -6.26
CA VAL A 110 7.72 1.34 -5.66
C VAL A 110 9.05 2.04 -5.40
N TRP A 111 9.58 1.93 -4.18
CA TRP A 111 10.91 2.41 -3.80
C TRP A 111 12.06 1.59 -4.44
N LEU A 112 11.80 1.01 -5.62
CA LEU A 112 12.76 0.30 -6.45
C LEU A 112 13.29 1.24 -7.55
N GLU A 113 13.48 2.51 -7.22
CA GLU A 113 14.23 3.43 -8.07
C GLU A 113 15.72 3.15 -7.87
N LYS A 114 16.42 2.97 -8.99
CA LYS A 114 17.85 2.76 -9.06
C LYS A 114 18.51 4.06 -9.51
#